data_AF-A0A1I3ZAU6-F1
#
_entry.id   AF-A0A1I3ZAU6-F1
#
_cell.length_a   1.000
_cell.length_b   1.000
_cell.length_c   1.000
_cell.angle_alpha   90.00
_cell.angle_beta   90.00
_cell.angle_gamma   90.00
#
_symmetry.space_group_name_H-M   'P 1'
#
loop_
_entity.id
_entity.type
_entity.pdbx_description
1 polymer ?
#
loop_
_entity_poly.entity_id
_entity_poly.type
_entity_poly.pdbx_seq_one_letter_code
_entity_poly.pdbx_strand_id
1 'polypeptide(L)'
;MYKVLLLLLLTNLSFSALADDNLPYEQEPGNNINEITLPLSDHTAAELAKVETGGKVLSVDEEHYGNKIIFRVKVLHNDGKVKIHRFDRDSGHSVP
;
A
#
# COMPACT_ATOMS: atom_id res chain seq x y z
N MET A 1 -25.13 42.76 33.92
CA MET A 1 -24.09 41.97 33.19
C MET A 1 -24.33 40.45 33.29
N TYR A 2 -25.58 39.99 33.38
CA TYR A 2 -25.93 38.56 33.51
C TYR A 2 -26.54 37.99 32.21
N LYS A 3 -27.05 38.86 31.32
CA LYS A 3 -27.65 38.46 30.04
C LYS A 3 -26.62 37.93 29.03
N VAL A 4 -25.37 38.43 29.10
CA VAL A 4 -24.27 37.94 28.23
C VAL A 4 -23.74 36.60 28.72
N LEU A 5 -23.73 36.36 30.04
CA LEU A 5 -23.33 35.09 30.63
C LEU A 5 -24.32 33.96 30.29
N LEU A 6 -25.63 34.29 30.19
CA LEU A 6 -26.65 33.33 29.79
C LEU A 6 -26.49 32.88 28.33
N LEU A 7 -26.10 33.78 27.42
CA LEU A 7 -25.92 33.47 26.00
C LEU A 7 -24.73 32.51 25.76
N LEU A 8 -23.70 32.58 26.63
CA LEU A 8 -22.49 31.75 26.56
C LEU A 8 -22.69 30.33 27.11
N LEU A 9 -23.75 30.10 27.90
CA LEU A 9 -24.05 28.78 28.45
C LEU A 9 -24.83 27.87 27.47
N LEU A 10 -25.49 28.46 26.47
CA LEU A 10 -26.39 27.75 25.54
C LEU A 10 -25.69 27.17 24.30
N THR A 11 -24.40 27.40 24.08
CA THR A 11 -23.68 26.92 22.89
C THR A 11 -22.97 25.57 23.07
N ASN A 12 -23.08 24.92 24.24
CA ASN A 12 -22.32 23.71 24.55
C ASN A 12 -23.14 22.40 24.45
N LEU A 13 -24.34 22.42 23.87
CA LEU A 13 -25.24 21.25 23.88
C LEU A 13 -25.51 20.63 22.50
N SER A 14 -24.53 20.60 21.61
CA SER A 14 -24.69 20.01 20.28
C SER A 14 -23.49 19.17 19.85
N PHE A 15 -23.17 18.08 20.56
CA PHE A 15 -22.39 16.97 19.99
C PHE A 15 -22.79 15.66 20.66
N SER A 16 -23.98 15.14 20.34
CA SER A 16 -24.25 13.71 20.49
C SER A 16 -23.73 13.02 19.24
N ALA A 17 -22.46 12.62 19.26
CA ALA A 17 -21.95 11.67 18.29
C ALA A 17 -22.64 10.33 18.54
N LEU A 18 -23.36 9.83 17.55
CA LEU A 18 -23.93 8.48 17.57
C LEU A 18 -22.76 7.49 17.59
N ALA A 19 -22.67 6.68 18.65
CA ALA A 19 -21.80 5.52 18.67
C ALA A 19 -22.36 4.51 17.66
N ASP A 20 -21.60 4.29 16.59
CA ASP A 20 -21.83 3.19 15.65
C ASP A 20 -21.36 1.90 16.32
N ASP A 21 -22.31 1.03 16.68
CA ASP A 21 -22.07 -0.28 17.33
C ASP A 21 -21.65 -1.37 16.33
N ASN A 22 -21.23 -1.02 15.11
CA ASN A 22 -20.65 -1.96 14.17
C ASN A 22 -19.26 -1.48 13.76
N LEU A 23 -18.24 -2.11 14.34
CA LEU A 23 -17.10 -2.73 13.63
C LEU A 23 -16.16 -3.32 14.71
N PRO A 24 -15.74 -4.59 14.61
CA PRO A 24 -14.63 -5.08 15.41
C PRO A 24 -13.38 -4.32 14.98
N TYR A 25 -12.89 -3.44 15.86
CA TYR A 25 -11.54 -2.91 15.74
C TYR A 25 -10.56 -4.00 16.15
N GLU A 26 -10.15 -4.82 15.19
CA GLU A 26 -8.87 -5.54 15.31
C GLU A 26 -7.75 -4.51 15.11
N GLN A 27 -7.00 -4.24 16.18
CA GLN A 27 -5.76 -3.47 16.11
C GLN A 27 -4.70 -4.32 15.41
N GLU A 28 -4.06 -3.80 14.35
CA GLU A 28 -2.76 -4.33 13.92
C GLU A 28 -1.64 -3.29 14.06
N PRO A 29 -0.44 -3.73 14.50
CA PRO A 29 0.59 -2.88 15.05
C PRO A 29 1.54 -2.36 13.96
N GLY A 30 1.69 -1.03 13.89
CA GLY A 30 2.76 -0.40 13.10
C GLY A 30 2.47 -0.38 11.61
N ASN A 31 2.35 0.83 11.07
CA ASN A 31 2.27 1.09 9.63
C ASN A 31 3.56 0.64 8.93
N ASN A 32 3.70 -0.66 8.64
CA ASN A 32 4.65 -1.17 7.67
C ASN A 32 4.15 -0.72 6.30
N ILE A 33 4.56 0.47 5.87
CA ILE A 33 4.17 1.10 4.60
C ILE A 33 4.46 0.25 3.34
N ASN A 34 5.09 -0.93 3.45
CA ASN A 34 5.38 -1.84 2.35
C ASN A 34 5.16 -3.32 2.76
N GLU A 35 3.93 -3.71 3.05
CA GLU A 35 3.60 -5.15 3.08
C GLU A 35 3.46 -5.67 1.64
N ILE A 36 4.52 -6.30 1.13
CA ILE A 36 4.49 -6.99 -0.15
C ILE A 36 3.75 -8.32 0.07
N THR A 37 2.47 -8.35 -0.28
CA THR A 37 1.63 -9.54 -0.15
C THR A 37 1.84 -10.52 -1.30
N LEU A 38 1.82 -11.82 -0.97
CA LEU A 38 1.79 -12.93 -1.92
C LEU A 38 0.37 -13.50 -2.06
N PRO A 39 -0.03 -14.02 -3.23
CA PRO A 39 0.72 -13.99 -4.48
C PRO A 39 0.87 -12.56 -5.00
N LEU A 40 1.96 -12.30 -5.72
CA LEU A 40 2.19 -10.99 -6.30
C LEU A 40 1.06 -10.61 -7.25
N SER A 41 0.78 -9.31 -7.26
CA SER A 41 0.01 -8.57 -8.25
C SER A 41 0.97 -7.68 -9.02
N ASP A 42 0.52 -7.06 -10.12
CA ASP A 42 1.32 -6.05 -10.84
C ASP A 42 1.87 -4.97 -9.89
N HIS A 43 1.03 -4.51 -8.95
CA HIS A 43 1.39 -3.48 -7.98
C HIS A 43 2.43 -3.98 -6.98
N THR A 44 2.22 -5.15 -6.36
CA THR A 44 3.19 -5.68 -5.37
C THR A 44 4.49 -6.15 -6.02
N ALA A 45 4.47 -6.57 -7.29
CA ALA A 45 5.69 -6.83 -8.08
C ALA A 45 6.47 -5.54 -8.40
N ALA A 46 5.78 -4.44 -8.72
CA ALA A 46 6.42 -3.13 -8.90
C ALA A 46 7.08 -2.64 -7.60
N GLU A 47 6.36 -2.72 -6.48
CA GLU A 47 6.89 -2.29 -5.19
C GLU A 47 8.05 -3.17 -4.72
N LEU A 48 7.99 -4.49 -4.95
CA LEU A 48 9.11 -5.38 -4.72
C LEU A 48 10.35 -4.95 -5.52
N ALA A 49 10.20 -4.75 -6.83
CA ALA A 49 11.30 -4.31 -7.68
C ALA A 49 11.89 -2.96 -7.24
N LYS A 50 11.04 -2.03 -6.83
CA LYS A 50 11.45 -0.71 -6.33
C LYS A 50 12.23 -0.81 -5.02
N VAL A 51 11.79 -1.66 -4.08
CA VAL A 51 12.49 -1.92 -2.81
C VAL A 51 13.85 -2.57 -3.06
N GLU A 52 13.92 -3.58 -3.93
CA GLU A 52 15.17 -4.31 -4.19
C GLU A 52 16.21 -3.49 -4.97
N THR A 53 15.77 -2.66 -5.90
CA THR A 53 16.67 -1.98 -6.85
C THR A 53 16.91 -0.51 -6.54
N GLY A 54 15.98 0.14 -5.83
CA GLY A 54 15.94 1.61 -5.69
C GLY A 54 15.74 2.37 -7.01
N GLY A 55 15.43 1.67 -8.11
CA GLY A 55 15.25 2.24 -9.43
C GLY A 55 13.81 2.66 -9.73
N LYS A 56 13.61 3.32 -10.87
CA LYS A 56 12.27 3.71 -11.34
C LYS A 56 11.64 2.59 -12.15
N VAL A 57 10.51 2.06 -11.68
CA VAL A 57 9.71 1.10 -12.46
C VAL A 57 9.12 1.80 -13.70
N LEU A 58 9.30 1.18 -14.86
CA LEU A 58 8.81 1.65 -16.15
C LEU A 58 7.59 0.86 -16.63
N SER A 59 7.60 -0.46 -16.43
CA SER A 59 6.47 -1.34 -16.74
C SER A 59 6.52 -2.61 -15.89
N VAL A 60 5.36 -3.22 -15.71
CA VAL A 60 5.18 -4.57 -15.18
C VAL A 60 4.37 -5.35 -16.20
N ASP A 61 4.87 -6.52 -16.59
CA ASP A 61 4.20 -7.42 -17.53
C ASP A 61 4.05 -8.81 -16.86
N GLU A 62 2.86 -9.38 -16.87
CA GLU A 62 2.62 -10.77 -16.44
C GLU A 62 2.97 -11.75 -17.59
N GLU A 63 3.75 -12.78 -17.31
CA GLU A 63 4.13 -13.84 -18.25
C GLU A 63 3.78 -15.22 -17.69
N HIS A 64 3.15 -16.06 -18.52
CA HIS A 64 2.82 -17.44 -18.17
C HIS A 64 3.94 -18.35 -18.69
N TYR A 65 4.70 -18.95 -17.77
CA TYR A 65 5.80 -19.88 -18.09
C TYR A 65 5.46 -21.29 -17.61
N GLY A 66 4.86 -22.08 -18.51
CA GLY A 66 4.32 -23.40 -18.16
C GLY A 66 3.18 -23.27 -17.17
N ASN A 67 3.35 -23.83 -15.97
CA ASN A 67 2.36 -23.77 -14.89
C ASN A 67 2.64 -22.65 -13.87
N LYS A 68 3.61 -21.76 -14.16
CA LYS A 68 4.00 -20.66 -13.28
C LYS A 68 3.65 -19.32 -13.91
N ILE A 69 3.34 -18.35 -13.06
CA ILE A 69 3.14 -16.95 -13.46
C ILE A 69 4.35 -16.16 -12.97
N ILE A 70 4.98 -15.41 -13.87
CA ILE A 70 6.16 -14.60 -13.61
C ILE A 70 5.84 -13.15 -13.95
N PHE A 71 6.17 -12.22 -13.05
CA PHE A 71 6.13 -10.79 -13.34
C PHE A 71 7.47 -10.32 -13.88
N ARG A 72 7.47 -9.67 -15.05
CA ARG A 72 8.63 -9.02 -15.66
C ARG A 72 8.55 -7.52 -15.43
N VAL A 73 9.42 -7.00 -14.58
CA VAL A 73 9.46 -5.59 -14.20
C VAL A 73 10.63 -4.90 -14.88
N LYS A 74 10.34 -3.94 -15.77
CA LYS A 74 11.37 -3.08 -16.38
C LYS A 74 11.68 -1.95 -15.43
N VAL A 75 12.95 -1.81 -15.06
CA VAL A 75 13.42 -0.79 -14.11
C VAL A 75 14.51 0.05 -14.78
N LEU A 76 14.37 1.37 -14.72
CA LEU A 76 15.43 2.33 -15.04
C LEU A 76 16.33 2.51 -13.80
N HIS A 77 17.59 2.15 -13.95
CA HIS A 77 18.62 2.26 -12.91
C HIS A 77 19.30 3.62 -12.96
N ASN A 78 20.00 3.98 -11.87
CA ASN A 78 20.72 5.25 -11.76
C ASN A 78 21.89 5.37 -12.75
N ASP A 79 22.36 4.25 -13.31
CA ASP A 79 23.35 4.22 -14.40
C ASP A 79 22.73 4.51 -15.79
N GLY A 80 21.43 4.84 -15.83
CA GLY A 80 20.68 5.11 -17.05
C GLY A 80 20.28 3.86 -17.82
N LYS A 81 20.59 2.66 -17.35
CA LYS A 81 20.25 1.41 -18.04
C LYS A 81 18.88 0.91 -17.61
N VAL A 82 18.17 0.34 -18.57
CA VAL A 82 16.94 -0.41 -18.30
C VAL A 82 17.29 -1.88 -18.11
N LYS A 83 16.92 -2.46 -16.97
CA LYS A 83 17.07 -3.89 -16.66
C LYS A 83 15.71 -4.50 -16.40
N ILE A 84 15.56 -5.77 -16.74
CA ILE A 84 14.34 -6.55 -16.49
C ILE A 84 14.60 -7.42 -15.27
N HIS A 85 13.78 -7.25 -14.25
CA HIS A 85 13.74 -8.11 -13.05
C HIS A 85 12.53 -9.02 -13.18
N ARG A 86 12.70 -10.31 -12.89
CA ARG A 86 11.64 -11.30 -13.04
C ARG A 86 11.31 -11.89 -11.68
N PHE A 87 10.04 -11.93 -11.29
CA PHE A 87 9.62 -12.45 -10.00
C PHE A 87 8.59 -13.56 -10.17
N ASP A 88 8.76 -14.66 -9.46
CA ASP A 88 7.74 -15.71 -9.36
C ASP A 88 6.54 -15.18 -8.56
N ARG A 89 5.33 -15.31 -9.12
CA ARG A 89 4.10 -14.77 -8.54
C ARG A 89 3.85 -15.28 -7.12
N ASP A 90 3.96 -16.59 -6.92
CA ASP A 90 3.50 -17.21 -5.69
C ASP A 90 4.51 -17.07 -4.56
N SER A 91 5.80 -16.97 -4.89
CA SER A 91 6.88 -16.95 -3.89
C SER A 91 7.61 -15.61 -3.77
N GLY A 92 7.45 -14.69 -4.74
CA GLY A 92 8.15 -13.42 -4.78
C GLY A 92 9.65 -13.51 -5.09
N HIS A 93 10.19 -14.71 -5.32
CA HIS A 93 11.61 -14.87 -5.60
C HIS A 93 11.98 -14.38 -7.00
N SER A 94 13.16 -13.77 -7.11
CA SER A 94 13.76 -13.47 -8.41
C SER A 94 14.01 -14.76 -9.21
N VAL A 95 13.63 -14.75 -10.49
CA VAL A 95 13.89 -15.84 -11.45
C VAL A 95 14.86 -15.39 -12.54
N PRO A 96 15.70 -16.29 -13.09
CA PRO A 96 16.65 -15.97 -14.14
C PRO A 96 15.99 -15.59 -15.49
#